data_AF-A0A285CML4-F1
#
_entry.id   AF-A0A285CML4-F1
#
_cell.length_a   1.000
_cell.length_b   1.000
_cell.length_c   1.000
_cell.angle_alpha   90.00
_cell.angle_beta   90.00
_cell.angle_gamma   90.00
#
_symmetry.space_group_name_H-M   'P 1'
#
loop_
_entity.id
_entity.type
_entity.pdbx_description
1 polymer ?
#
loop_
_entity_poly.entity_id
_entity_poly.type
_entity_poly.pdbx_seq_one_letter_code
_entity_poly.pdbx_strand_id
1 'polypeptide(L)'
;MIGPALPAAGLLDRLALLRARLSRPATRFAALPDPGLIGVAERGRWLIAGQWLTAGRLVEAPGAAPWEVPGADAALLAHAHGFGWLDDLAALGGRGARTRAQHWTFRWIARFGQGRGPGWGPALAAQRLGRWMAHASFLLDGAGMREADLARAASRTMLYLAQRWPSASGPARIESLAAILRAGLALEGMAAHVAPAAQALGREAGAQIDPQGAIASRSPEDLAALFTLLAETAAALVAAGRPVAEGHRAAILRMAPVVRALRHGDGGLPRFHGGGRAFPERMDRALAGLSGPALPTEGLAMGFARLAAGRTTVIVDAEGPPPGGHAHASTLGVELSSGRRPLVVSCGSGRSWGPGWHRAGRATASHSTLMIEGFSSSRLARDGDDMAETARVLSAHLQKGPAGQHLHLLHDGWAQTHGLTHRRDLVLAPDGRSLSGADTLAALTAPERKRLDAALRAAKGHGLAFALRFHLHPDVSADILPDGHGVTLTLASGEVWAFRPEGPARLTLAPSVYLDRAHRLPRATRQIVLAGVLVDAEARIGWTFAKTEDTPLAIRDLSRDDPPDRHGPDPT
;
A
#
# COMPACT_ATOMS: atom_id res chain seq x y z
N MET A 1 -22.31 17.28 -16.72
CA MET A 1 -21.16 17.47 -15.81
C MET A 1 -19.93 16.88 -16.45
N ILE A 2 -18.98 17.72 -16.85
CA ILE A 2 -17.70 17.29 -17.42
C ILE A 2 -16.90 16.71 -16.25
N GLY A 3 -16.73 15.38 -16.21
CA GLY A 3 -15.88 14.73 -15.21
C GLY A 3 -14.44 15.24 -15.30
N PRO A 4 -13.63 15.10 -14.25
CA PRO A 4 -12.24 15.58 -14.27
C PRO A 4 -11.47 14.85 -15.36
N ALA A 5 -11.14 15.56 -16.45
CA ALA A 5 -10.29 15.05 -17.51
C ALA A 5 -8.83 15.06 -17.03
N LEU A 6 -8.07 14.01 -17.36
CA LEU A 6 -6.62 14.08 -17.23
C LEU A 6 -6.10 15.28 -18.04
N PRO A 7 -5.15 16.06 -17.50
CA PRO A 7 -4.58 17.18 -18.24
C PRO A 7 -3.98 16.68 -19.56
N ALA A 8 -4.23 17.42 -20.65
CA ALA A 8 -3.61 17.14 -21.92
C ALA A 8 -2.08 17.36 -21.82
N ALA A 9 -1.32 16.70 -22.70
CA ALA A 9 0.12 16.90 -22.79
C ALA A 9 0.46 18.39 -22.92
N GLY A 10 1.38 18.86 -22.08
CA GLY A 10 1.89 20.24 -22.12
C GLY A 10 2.68 20.52 -23.40
N LEU A 11 3.00 21.78 -23.66
CA LEU A 11 3.71 22.19 -24.89
C LEU A 11 5.05 21.46 -25.06
N LEU A 12 5.86 21.40 -23.99
CA LEU A 12 7.15 20.70 -24.01
C LEU A 12 7.00 19.19 -24.25
N ASP A 13 5.92 18.59 -23.76
CA ASP A 13 5.64 17.17 -24.00
C ASP A 13 5.27 16.93 -25.46
N ARG A 14 4.47 17.82 -26.05
CA ARG A 14 4.12 17.76 -27.49
C ARG A 14 5.37 17.91 -28.37
N LEU A 15 6.29 18.81 -28.02
CA LEU A 15 7.55 18.98 -28.76
C LEU A 15 8.44 17.74 -28.66
N ALA A 16 8.59 17.17 -27.46
CA ALA A 16 9.36 15.94 -27.27
C ALA A 16 8.75 14.75 -28.04
N LEU A 17 7.42 14.66 -28.06
CA LEU A 17 6.66 13.68 -28.85
C LEU A 17 6.88 13.85 -30.36
N LEU A 18 6.86 15.09 -30.85
CA LEU A 18 7.15 15.37 -32.26
C LEU A 18 8.58 14.94 -32.63
N ARG A 19 9.58 15.25 -31.80
CA ARG A 19 10.96 14.79 -32.01
C ARG A 19 11.07 13.27 -32.01
N ALA A 20 10.45 12.60 -31.04
CA ALA A 20 10.43 11.14 -30.97
C ALA A 20 9.78 10.47 -32.19
N ARG A 21 8.84 11.15 -32.87
CA ARG A 21 8.22 10.66 -34.11
C ARG A 21 9.14 10.78 -35.33
N LEU A 22 10.05 11.75 -35.35
CA LEU A 22 11.02 11.96 -36.43
C LEU A 22 12.24 11.05 -36.30
N SER A 23 12.51 10.52 -35.11
CA SER A 23 13.57 9.52 -34.87
C SER A 23 13.25 8.19 -35.54
N ARG A 24 14.28 7.44 -35.93
CA ARG A 24 14.16 6.06 -36.44
C ARG A 24 13.79 5.12 -35.28
N PRO A 25 12.57 4.56 -35.24
CA PRO A 25 12.16 3.65 -34.17
C PRO A 25 12.61 2.22 -34.46
N ALA A 26 12.64 1.38 -33.42
CA ALA A 26 12.78 -0.06 -33.61
C ALA A 26 11.50 -0.62 -34.27
N THR A 27 11.67 -1.67 -35.07
CA THR A 27 10.55 -2.41 -35.68
C THR A 27 10.48 -3.86 -35.21
N ARG A 28 11.38 -4.27 -34.31
CA ARG A 28 11.40 -5.60 -33.70
C ARG A 28 12.01 -5.56 -32.30
N PHE A 29 11.77 -6.60 -31.53
CA PHE A 29 12.43 -6.84 -30.25
C PHE A 29 13.74 -7.62 -30.50
N ALA A 30 14.83 -7.17 -29.88
CA ALA A 30 16.08 -7.91 -29.86
C ALA A 30 15.99 -9.12 -28.90
N ALA A 31 15.27 -8.94 -27.79
CA ALA A 31 14.89 -10.00 -26.86
C ALA A 31 13.56 -9.63 -26.20
N LEU A 32 12.70 -10.62 -25.96
CA LEU A 32 11.49 -10.43 -25.18
C LEU A 32 11.84 -10.47 -23.70
N PRO A 33 11.51 -9.43 -22.91
CA PRO A 33 11.76 -9.46 -21.47
C PRO A 33 10.92 -10.52 -20.78
N ASP A 34 11.45 -11.06 -19.69
CA ASP A 34 10.68 -11.96 -18.83
C ASP A 34 9.49 -11.22 -18.19
N PRO A 35 8.34 -11.91 -18.00
CA PRO A 35 7.21 -11.36 -17.27
C PRO A 35 7.57 -11.03 -15.82
N GLY A 36 7.60 -9.72 -15.51
CA GLY A 36 7.98 -9.21 -14.19
C GLY A 36 6.84 -8.62 -13.35
N LEU A 37 5.71 -8.28 -13.97
CA LEU A 37 4.57 -7.66 -13.30
C LEU A 37 3.46 -8.68 -13.02
N ILE A 38 2.85 -8.58 -11.84
CA ILE A 38 1.77 -9.45 -11.38
C ILE A 38 0.51 -8.60 -11.24
N GLY A 39 -0.62 -9.13 -11.71
CA GLY A 39 -1.94 -8.56 -11.49
C GLY A 39 -2.88 -9.53 -10.75
N VAL A 40 -4.14 -9.13 -10.63
CA VAL A 40 -5.17 -9.90 -9.93
C VAL A 40 -6.10 -10.55 -10.95
N ALA A 41 -6.06 -11.88 -11.03
CA ALA A 41 -6.86 -12.64 -12.00
C ALA A 41 -8.37 -12.36 -11.90
N GLU A 42 -8.89 -12.15 -10.67
CA GLU A 42 -10.30 -11.80 -10.45
C GLU A 42 -10.68 -10.45 -11.09
N ARG A 43 -9.82 -9.44 -10.98
CA ARG A 43 -10.00 -8.15 -11.68
C ARG A 43 -9.99 -8.36 -13.19
N GLY A 44 -9.13 -9.24 -13.70
CA GLY A 44 -9.14 -9.66 -15.10
C GLY A 44 -10.50 -10.19 -15.56
N ARG A 45 -11.19 -10.98 -14.71
CA ARG A 45 -12.53 -11.51 -15.03
C ARG A 45 -13.55 -10.39 -15.11
N TRP A 46 -13.51 -9.44 -14.18
CA TRP A 46 -14.40 -8.27 -14.20
C TRP A 46 -14.18 -7.42 -15.44
N LEU A 47 -12.92 -7.18 -15.83
CA LEU A 47 -12.58 -6.45 -17.06
C LEU A 47 -13.16 -7.11 -18.32
N ILE A 48 -13.09 -8.45 -18.41
CA ILE A 48 -13.68 -9.19 -19.53
C ILE A 48 -15.21 -9.08 -19.52
N ALA A 49 -15.82 -9.13 -18.34
CA ALA A 49 -17.26 -8.95 -18.17
C ALA A 49 -17.73 -7.50 -18.40
N GLY A 50 -16.81 -6.55 -18.62
CA GLY A 50 -17.13 -5.13 -18.78
C GLY A 50 -17.56 -4.46 -17.49
N GLN A 51 -17.11 -4.96 -16.34
CA GLN A 51 -17.40 -4.42 -15.02
C GLN A 51 -16.26 -3.51 -14.56
N TRP A 52 -16.59 -2.25 -14.27
CA TRP A 52 -15.63 -1.19 -13.96
C TRP A 52 -15.95 -0.53 -12.62
N LEU A 53 -14.93 -0.18 -11.85
CA LEU A 53 -15.08 0.62 -10.64
C LEU A 53 -14.68 2.07 -10.96
N THR A 54 -15.60 3.02 -10.78
CA THR A 54 -15.34 4.47 -10.95
C THR A 54 -15.91 5.22 -9.75
N ALA A 55 -15.07 6.00 -9.05
CA ALA A 55 -15.44 6.74 -7.84
C ALA A 55 -16.24 5.90 -6.81
N GLY A 56 -15.87 4.63 -6.63
CA GLY A 56 -16.55 3.70 -5.71
C GLY A 56 -17.87 3.11 -6.22
N ARG A 57 -18.25 3.40 -7.47
CA ARG A 57 -19.47 2.87 -8.12
C ARG A 57 -19.10 1.82 -9.15
N LEU A 58 -19.83 0.70 -9.13
CA LEU A 58 -19.75 -0.29 -10.18
C LEU A 58 -20.50 0.22 -11.41
N VAL A 59 -19.84 0.20 -12.57
CA VAL A 59 -20.40 0.57 -13.86
C VAL A 59 -20.22 -0.62 -14.80
N GLU A 60 -21.32 -1.05 -15.39
CA GLU A 60 -21.31 -2.07 -16.44
C GLU A 60 -21.21 -1.37 -17.79
N ALA A 61 -20.12 -1.65 -18.51
CA ALA A 61 -19.88 -1.17 -19.86
C ALA A 61 -19.26 -2.32 -20.70
N PRO A 62 -20.09 -3.31 -21.09
CA PRO A 62 -19.63 -4.44 -21.92
C PRO A 62 -18.99 -3.94 -23.22
N GLY A 63 -17.82 -4.50 -23.55
CA GLY A 63 -17.10 -4.15 -24.78
C GLY A 63 -16.38 -2.80 -24.77
N ALA A 64 -16.66 -1.90 -23.81
CA ALA A 64 -15.94 -0.64 -23.68
C ALA A 64 -14.45 -0.87 -23.41
N ALA A 65 -13.60 -0.02 -23.99
CA ALA A 65 -12.19 0.01 -23.61
C ALA A 65 -12.01 0.77 -22.28
N PRO A 66 -10.91 0.53 -21.54
CA PRO A 66 -10.65 1.18 -20.25
C PRO A 66 -10.79 2.71 -20.25
N TRP A 67 -10.45 3.38 -21.37
CA TRP A 67 -10.53 4.85 -21.53
C TRP A 67 -11.86 5.33 -22.11
N GLU A 68 -12.85 4.46 -22.29
CA GLU A 68 -14.18 4.77 -22.85
C GLU A 68 -15.31 4.48 -21.86
N VAL A 69 -14.96 4.09 -20.64
CA VAL A 69 -15.93 3.79 -19.60
C VAL A 69 -16.74 5.05 -19.28
N PRO A 70 -18.09 5.00 -19.38
CA PRO A 70 -18.92 6.13 -19.03
C PRO A 70 -18.72 6.55 -17.58
N GLY A 71 -18.54 7.85 -17.34
CA GLY A 71 -18.32 8.39 -16.00
C GLY A 71 -16.99 7.99 -15.35
N ALA A 72 -15.97 7.63 -16.15
CA ALA A 72 -14.63 7.37 -15.64
C ALA A 72 -14.08 8.58 -14.88
N ASP A 73 -13.66 8.36 -13.63
CA ASP A 73 -12.94 9.35 -12.84
C ASP A 73 -11.46 9.44 -13.26
N ALA A 74 -10.75 10.43 -12.70
CA ALA A 74 -9.34 10.65 -13.02
C ALA A 74 -8.46 9.43 -12.66
N ALA A 75 -8.83 8.67 -11.61
CA ALA A 75 -8.10 7.48 -11.18
C ALA A 75 -8.24 6.33 -12.19
N LEU A 76 -9.46 6.07 -12.67
CA LEU A 76 -9.72 5.08 -13.71
C LEU A 76 -9.05 5.47 -15.03
N LEU A 77 -9.10 6.75 -15.42
CA LEU A 77 -8.40 7.23 -16.61
C LEU A 77 -6.88 7.09 -16.47
N ALA A 78 -6.29 7.43 -15.32
CA ALA A 78 -4.86 7.22 -15.08
C ALA A 78 -4.50 5.73 -15.17
N HIS A 79 -5.31 4.85 -14.56
CA HIS A 79 -5.14 3.40 -14.64
C HIS A 79 -5.25 2.88 -16.09
N ALA A 80 -6.20 3.41 -16.87
CA ALA A 80 -6.41 3.08 -18.27
C ALA A 80 -5.20 3.47 -19.15
N HIS A 81 -4.72 4.72 -19.03
CA HIS A 81 -3.63 5.26 -19.84
C HIS A 81 -2.23 4.80 -19.38
N GLY A 82 -2.09 4.39 -18.11
CA GLY A 82 -0.91 3.74 -17.54
C GLY A 82 -0.87 2.22 -17.76
N PHE A 83 -1.91 1.64 -18.40
CA PHE A 83 -2.02 0.22 -18.74
C PHE A 83 -2.17 -0.74 -17.56
N GLY A 84 -2.58 -0.28 -16.37
CA GLY A 84 -2.69 -1.12 -15.17
C GLY A 84 -3.56 -2.38 -15.34
N TRP A 85 -4.58 -2.31 -16.20
CA TRP A 85 -5.46 -3.42 -16.56
C TRP A 85 -4.74 -4.58 -17.26
N LEU A 86 -3.56 -4.35 -17.85
CA LEU A 86 -2.81 -5.38 -18.56
C LEU A 86 -2.23 -6.42 -17.59
N ASP A 87 -1.83 -5.99 -16.39
CA ASP A 87 -1.35 -6.87 -15.33
C ASP A 87 -2.44 -7.87 -14.95
N ASP A 88 -3.68 -7.40 -14.77
CA ASP A 88 -4.83 -8.21 -14.36
C ASP A 88 -5.28 -9.20 -15.47
N LEU A 89 -5.25 -8.78 -16.75
CA LEU A 89 -5.56 -9.66 -17.88
C LEU A 89 -4.48 -10.73 -18.11
N ALA A 90 -3.21 -10.37 -17.92
CA ALA A 90 -2.10 -11.32 -18.00
C ALA A 90 -2.18 -12.37 -16.88
N ALA A 91 -2.52 -11.94 -15.66
CA ALA A 91 -2.73 -12.83 -14.51
C ALA A 91 -3.93 -13.78 -14.71
N LEU A 92 -5.02 -13.33 -15.34
CA LEU A 92 -6.14 -14.20 -15.69
C LEU A 92 -5.77 -15.23 -16.76
N GLY A 93 -4.96 -14.82 -17.75
CA GLY A 93 -4.51 -15.70 -18.82
C GLY A 93 -5.63 -16.20 -19.73
N GLY A 94 -5.31 -17.22 -20.53
CA GLY A 94 -6.23 -17.81 -21.51
C GLY A 94 -6.46 -16.95 -22.76
N ARG A 95 -7.12 -17.55 -23.76
CA ARG A 95 -7.35 -16.92 -25.07
C ARG A 95 -8.18 -15.64 -24.97
N GLY A 96 -9.25 -15.66 -24.18
CA GLY A 96 -10.16 -14.51 -24.03
C GLY A 96 -9.48 -13.26 -23.45
N ALA A 97 -8.72 -13.40 -22.36
CA ALA A 97 -8.00 -12.28 -21.76
C ALA A 97 -6.92 -11.74 -22.70
N ARG A 98 -6.20 -12.63 -23.38
CA ARG A 98 -5.16 -12.26 -24.35
C ARG A 98 -5.73 -11.50 -25.54
N THR A 99 -6.78 -12.01 -26.19
CA THR A 99 -7.42 -11.33 -27.31
C THR A 99 -7.94 -9.95 -26.90
N ARG A 100 -8.50 -9.83 -25.69
CA ARG A 100 -8.93 -8.54 -25.13
C ARG A 100 -7.76 -7.59 -24.93
N ALA A 101 -6.68 -8.06 -24.31
CA ALA A 101 -5.48 -7.27 -24.05
C ALA A 101 -4.80 -6.78 -25.33
N GLN A 102 -4.68 -7.66 -26.33
CA GLN A 102 -4.18 -7.32 -27.66
C GLN A 102 -5.08 -6.27 -28.32
N HIS A 103 -6.39 -6.53 -28.40
CA HIS A 103 -7.34 -5.61 -29.02
C HIS A 103 -7.26 -4.21 -28.40
N TRP A 104 -7.31 -4.10 -27.07
CA TRP A 104 -7.20 -2.81 -26.39
C TRP A 104 -5.83 -2.16 -26.61
N THR A 105 -4.72 -2.90 -26.48
CA THR A 105 -3.38 -2.34 -26.69
C THR A 105 -3.23 -1.72 -28.08
N PHE A 106 -3.57 -2.45 -29.14
CA PHE A 106 -3.40 -1.95 -30.50
C PHE A 106 -4.41 -0.85 -30.85
N ARG A 107 -5.63 -0.90 -30.30
CA ARG A 107 -6.60 0.20 -30.42
C ARG A 107 -6.09 1.47 -29.74
N TRP A 108 -5.45 1.35 -28.57
CA TRP A 108 -4.81 2.47 -27.89
C TRP A 108 -3.66 3.04 -28.73
N ILE A 109 -2.80 2.19 -29.29
CA ILE A 109 -1.68 2.61 -30.14
C ILE A 109 -2.19 3.37 -31.37
N ALA A 110 -3.23 2.86 -32.04
CA ALA A 110 -3.82 3.51 -33.19
C ALA A 110 -4.41 4.89 -32.83
N ARG A 111 -5.08 5.00 -31.67
CA ARG A 111 -5.76 6.24 -31.24
C ARG A 111 -4.83 7.28 -30.63
N PHE A 112 -3.93 6.88 -29.75
CA PHE A 112 -3.13 7.77 -28.89
C PHE A 112 -1.62 7.63 -29.10
N GLY A 113 -1.15 6.58 -29.76
CA GLY A 113 0.29 6.26 -29.93
C GLY A 113 1.09 7.29 -30.72
N GLN A 114 0.43 8.25 -31.37
CA GLN A 114 1.06 9.39 -32.05
C GLN A 114 1.28 10.61 -31.14
N GLY A 115 1.06 10.50 -29.83
CA GLY A 115 1.25 11.63 -28.92
C GLY A 115 0.02 12.55 -28.78
N ARG A 116 -1.14 12.13 -29.30
CA ARG A 116 -2.39 12.91 -29.26
C ARG A 116 -3.29 12.39 -28.15
N GLY A 117 -3.96 13.29 -27.42
CA GLY A 117 -4.94 12.94 -26.38
C GLY A 117 -4.35 12.72 -24.98
N PRO A 118 -5.17 12.26 -24.02
CA PRO A 118 -4.76 12.00 -22.64
C PRO A 118 -3.75 10.85 -22.53
N GLY A 119 -3.03 10.80 -21.41
CA GLY A 119 -2.06 9.72 -21.12
C GLY A 119 -0.60 10.02 -21.50
N TRP A 120 -0.33 11.24 -21.94
CA TRP A 120 1.02 11.73 -22.26
C TRP A 120 1.52 12.69 -21.19
N GLY A 121 2.14 12.10 -20.19
CA GLY A 121 3.00 12.72 -19.19
C GLY A 121 4.01 11.67 -18.72
N PRO A 122 5.17 12.07 -18.17
CA PRO A 122 6.25 11.13 -17.86
C PRO A 122 5.83 9.94 -16.99
N ALA A 123 5.03 10.17 -15.94
CA ALA A 123 4.54 9.09 -15.06
C ALA A 123 3.70 8.05 -15.81
N LEU A 124 2.66 8.46 -16.54
CA LEU A 124 1.81 7.54 -17.29
C LEU A 124 2.54 6.86 -18.45
N ALA A 125 3.47 7.57 -19.10
CA ALA A 125 4.29 7.02 -20.16
C ALA A 125 5.27 5.95 -19.64
N ALA A 126 5.88 6.17 -18.47
CA ALA A 126 6.75 5.22 -17.80
C ALA A 126 6.00 3.94 -17.42
N GLN A 127 4.85 4.08 -16.77
CA GLN A 127 3.98 2.97 -16.40
C GLN A 127 3.55 2.14 -17.62
N ARG A 128 3.13 2.81 -18.70
CA ARG A 128 2.73 2.15 -19.94
C ARG A 128 3.89 1.41 -20.60
N LEU A 129 5.04 2.07 -20.74
CA LEU A 129 6.22 1.45 -21.35
C LEU A 129 6.68 0.24 -20.52
N GLY A 130 6.74 0.38 -19.20
CA GLY A 130 7.10 -0.72 -18.29
C GLY A 130 6.20 -1.94 -18.46
N ARG A 131 4.88 -1.74 -18.61
CA ARG A 131 3.92 -2.81 -18.84
C ARG A 131 3.98 -3.43 -20.23
N TRP A 132 4.21 -2.63 -21.27
CA TRP A 132 4.47 -3.17 -22.61
C TRP A 132 5.70 -4.06 -22.62
N MET A 133 6.77 -3.66 -21.93
CA MET A 133 7.98 -4.48 -21.82
C MET A 133 7.74 -5.73 -20.97
N ALA A 134 7.03 -5.61 -19.84
CA ALA A 134 6.74 -6.73 -18.94
C ALA A 134 5.82 -7.78 -19.58
N HIS A 135 4.90 -7.37 -20.43
CA HIS A 135 3.88 -8.26 -21.03
C HIS A 135 4.06 -8.42 -22.53
N ALA A 136 5.26 -8.16 -23.06
CA ALA A 136 5.54 -8.24 -24.50
C ALA A 136 5.24 -9.64 -25.06
N SER A 137 5.67 -10.70 -24.37
CA SER A 137 5.38 -12.09 -24.76
C SER A 137 3.86 -12.36 -24.80
N PHE A 138 3.12 -11.94 -23.77
CA PHE A 138 1.67 -12.09 -23.72
C PHE A 138 0.94 -11.32 -24.83
N LEU A 139 1.39 -10.12 -25.16
CA LEU A 139 0.81 -9.29 -26.23
C LEU A 139 1.15 -9.81 -27.63
N LEU A 140 2.33 -10.39 -27.82
CA LEU A 140 2.83 -10.83 -29.13
C LEU A 140 2.53 -12.31 -29.43
N ASP A 141 2.10 -13.09 -28.44
CA ASP A 141 1.74 -14.49 -28.65
C ASP A 141 0.58 -14.62 -29.67
N GLY A 142 0.88 -15.27 -30.80
CA GLY A 142 -0.01 -15.42 -31.94
C GLY A 142 -0.29 -14.12 -32.71
N ALA A 143 0.46 -13.03 -32.47
CA ALA A 143 0.13 -11.69 -32.96
C ALA A 143 0.70 -11.36 -34.36
N GLY A 144 1.45 -12.27 -35.00
CA GLY A 144 1.99 -12.12 -36.36
C GLY A 144 2.69 -10.76 -36.57
N MET A 145 2.25 -9.99 -37.58
CA MET A 145 2.84 -8.71 -38.00
C MET A 145 2.74 -7.55 -36.97
N ARG A 146 2.07 -7.76 -35.82
CA ARG A 146 1.85 -6.69 -34.84
C ARG A 146 3.07 -6.35 -33.97
N GLU A 147 4.13 -7.13 -34.06
CA GLU A 147 5.40 -6.86 -33.39
C GLU A 147 5.95 -5.47 -33.77
N ALA A 148 5.96 -5.15 -35.07
CA ALA A 148 6.48 -3.88 -35.56
C ALA A 148 5.72 -2.67 -35.03
N ASP A 149 4.41 -2.79 -34.81
CA ASP A 149 3.59 -1.72 -34.27
C ASP A 149 3.85 -1.49 -32.78
N LEU A 150 3.97 -2.57 -32.01
CA LEU A 150 4.30 -2.48 -30.59
C LEU A 150 5.74 -1.95 -30.39
N ALA A 151 6.72 -2.48 -31.12
CA ALA A 151 8.11 -2.04 -31.06
C ALA A 151 8.22 -0.54 -31.40
N ARG A 152 7.54 -0.09 -32.47
CA ARG A 152 7.52 1.31 -32.88
C ARG A 152 6.90 2.23 -31.82
N ALA A 153 5.78 1.82 -31.24
CA ALA A 153 5.11 2.57 -30.18
C ALA A 153 5.97 2.64 -28.91
N ALA A 154 6.61 1.53 -28.54
CA ALA A 154 7.50 1.44 -27.39
C ALA A 154 8.74 2.32 -27.58
N SER A 155 9.41 2.26 -28.74
CA SER A 155 10.56 3.14 -29.05
C SER A 155 10.20 4.61 -28.93
N ARG A 156 9.06 5.04 -29.50
CA ARG A 156 8.62 6.44 -29.40
C ARG A 156 8.36 6.87 -27.96
N THR A 157 7.74 6.00 -27.17
CA THR A 157 7.48 6.27 -25.75
C THR A 157 8.79 6.36 -24.96
N MET A 158 9.75 5.47 -25.23
CA MET A 158 11.08 5.51 -24.64
C MET A 158 11.84 6.79 -24.99
N LEU A 159 11.85 7.20 -26.26
CA LEU A 159 12.52 8.42 -26.73
C LEU A 159 11.87 9.70 -26.18
N TYR A 160 10.55 9.69 -25.98
CA TYR A 160 9.85 10.74 -25.25
C TYR A 160 10.33 10.80 -23.78
N LEU A 161 10.36 9.66 -23.09
CA LEU A 161 10.82 9.58 -21.70
C LEU A 161 12.29 9.99 -21.56
N ALA A 162 13.17 9.61 -22.49
CA ALA A 162 14.58 10.00 -22.49
C ALA A 162 14.76 11.54 -22.44
N GLN A 163 13.81 12.31 -22.98
CA GLN A 163 13.80 13.77 -22.93
C GLN A 163 13.02 14.35 -21.74
N ARG A 164 11.99 13.64 -21.24
CA ARG A 164 10.98 14.21 -20.32
C ARG A 164 10.96 13.58 -18.93
N TRP A 165 11.72 12.51 -18.67
CA TRP A 165 11.85 11.94 -17.33
C TRP A 165 12.23 12.98 -16.25
N PRO A 166 13.06 14.03 -16.50
CA PRO A 166 13.40 14.99 -15.43
C PRO A 166 12.20 15.80 -14.94
N SER A 167 11.17 15.96 -15.77
CA SER A 167 9.93 16.64 -15.40
C SER A 167 8.95 15.77 -14.61
N ALA A 168 9.23 14.47 -14.45
CA ALA A 168 8.51 13.64 -13.49
C ALA A 168 8.85 14.08 -12.06
N SER A 169 7.94 13.83 -11.11
CA SER A 169 8.15 14.10 -9.70
C SER A 169 8.33 12.80 -8.90
N GLY A 170 9.19 12.84 -7.88
CA GLY A 170 9.39 11.74 -6.94
C GLY A 170 9.64 10.38 -7.61
N PRO A 171 8.96 9.30 -7.16
CA PRO A 171 9.18 7.95 -7.67
C PRO A 171 9.00 7.79 -9.17
N ALA A 172 8.18 8.64 -9.81
CA ALA A 172 7.95 8.58 -11.25
C ALA A 172 9.22 8.86 -12.08
N ARG A 173 10.24 9.51 -11.51
CA ARG A 173 11.57 9.65 -12.15
C ARG A 173 12.28 8.30 -12.24
N ILE A 174 12.30 7.56 -11.13
CA ILE A 174 12.88 6.22 -11.06
C ILE A 174 12.11 5.26 -11.98
N GLU A 175 10.77 5.30 -11.97
CA GLU A 175 9.93 4.52 -12.89
C GLU A 175 10.26 4.83 -14.36
N SER A 176 10.42 6.10 -14.71
CA SER A 176 10.76 6.52 -16.07
C SER A 176 12.11 5.96 -16.51
N LEU A 177 13.13 6.05 -15.64
CA LEU A 177 14.48 5.55 -15.94
C LEU A 177 14.52 4.03 -16.03
N ALA A 178 13.83 3.31 -15.13
CA ALA A 178 13.70 1.86 -15.20
C ALA A 178 12.98 1.42 -16.49
N ALA A 179 11.93 2.13 -16.91
CA ALA A 179 11.23 1.84 -18.16
C ALA A 179 12.11 2.09 -19.40
N ILE A 180 12.92 3.17 -19.39
CA ILE A 180 13.91 3.45 -20.46
C ILE A 180 14.95 2.33 -20.53
N LEU A 181 15.48 1.88 -19.38
CA LEU A 181 16.47 0.81 -19.32
C LEU A 181 15.94 -0.50 -19.89
N ARG A 182 14.76 -0.94 -19.42
CA ARG A 182 14.12 -2.16 -19.91
C ARG A 182 13.85 -2.10 -21.41
N ALA A 183 13.34 -0.97 -21.91
CA ALA A 183 13.09 -0.79 -23.34
C ALA A 183 14.39 -0.74 -24.16
N GLY A 184 15.43 -0.07 -23.67
CA GLY A 184 16.72 0.04 -24.33
C GLY A 184 17.48 -1.28 -24.42
N LEU A 185 17.26 -2.20 -23.48
CA LEU A 185 17.77 -3.56 -23.51
C LEU A 185 16.97 -4.48 -24.44
N ALA A 186 15.66 -4.28 -24.54
CA ALA A 186 14.76 -5.16 -25.28
C ALA A 186 14.57 -4.80 -26.76
N LEU A 187 14.64 -3.51 -27.12
CA LEU A 187 14.35 -3.02 -28.46
C LEU A 187 15.62 -2.88 -29.31
N GLU A 188 15.57 -3.33 -30.56
CA GLU A 188 16.70 -3.22 -31.46
C GLU A 188 17.07 -1.74 -31.73
N GLY A 189 18.37 -1.45 -31.73
CA GLY A 189 18.89 -0.11 -32.04
C GLY A 189 18.71 0.92 -30.91
N MET A 190 18.19 0.52 -29.74
CA MET A 190 17.91 1.43 -28.61
C MET A 190 18.95 1.37 -27.47
N ALA A 191 19.97 0.51 -27.60
CA ALA A 191 20.97 0.25 -26.56
C ALA A 191 21.79 1.49 -26.15
N ALA A 192 21.92 2.50 -27.02
CA ALA A 192 22.64 3.75 -26.72
C ALA A 192 22.02 4.54 -25.55
N HIS A 193 20.75 4.31 -25.23
CA HIS A 193 20.06 4.97 -24.12
C HIS A 193 20.30 4.30 -22.76
N VAL A 194 20.86 3.09 -22.72
CA VAL A 194 21.00 2.30 -21.50
C VAL A 194 22.00 2.92 -20.53
N ALA A 195 23.23 3.22 -20.97
CA ALA A 195 24.26 3.74 -20.08
C ALA A 195 23.90 5.12 -19.47
N PRO A 196 23.41 6.12 -20.23
CA PRO A 196 22.96 7.38 -19.64
C PRO A 196 21.82 7.22 -18.63
N ALA A 197 20.84 6.35 -18.93
CA ALA A 197 19.72 6.08 -18.04
C ALA A 197 20.16 5.35 -16.76
N ALA A 198 21.13 4.44 -16.83
CA ALA A 198 21.66 3.73 -15.66
C ALA A 198 22.37 4.69 -14.70
N GLN A 199 23.16 5.63 -15.23
CA GLN A 199 23.82 6.65 -14.42
C GLN A 199 22.82 7.62 -13.78
N ALA A 200 21.80 8.05 -14.55
CA ALA A 200 20.72 8.87 -14.00
C ALA A 200 19.93 8.13 -12.92
N LEU A 201 19.65 6.84 -13.11
CA LEU A 201 18.95 6.02 -12.13
C LEU A 201 19.74 5.91 -10.82
N GLY A 202 21.06 5.73 -10.91
CA GLY A 202 21.92 5.73 -9.72
C GLY A 202 21.83 7.02 -8.91
N ARG A 203 21.81 8.19 -9.59
CA ARG A 203 21.66 9.49 -8.92
C ARG A 203 20.29 9.68 -8.28
N GLU A 204 19.21 9.37 -9.01
CA GLU A 204 17.85 9.53 -8.50
C GLU A 204 17.55 8.54 -7.35
N ALA A 205 18.01 7.30 -7.45
CA ALA A 205 17.89 6.34 -6.35
C ALA A 205 18.67 6.80 -5.10
N GLY A 206 19.88 7.35 -5.29
CA GLY A 206 20.67 7.92 -4.20
C GLY A 206 20.04 9.15 -3.54
N ALA A 207 19.28 9.95 -4.30
CA ALA A 207 18.63 11.16 -3.80
C ALA A 207 17.26 10.92 -3.15
N GLN A 208 16.52 9.91 -3.60
CA GLN A 208 15.15 9.64 -3.13
C GLN A 208 15.08 8.60 -2.01
N ILE A 209 16.08 7.73 -1.88
CA ILE A 209 16.19 6.76 -0.80
C ILE A 209 17.17 7.27 0.23
N ASP A 210 16.70 7.52 1.45
CA ASP A 210 17.55 8.07 2.51
C ASP A 210 18.62 7.05 3.00
N PRO A 211 19.55 7.47 3.88
CA PRO A 211 20.58 6.58 4.44
C PRO A 211 20.03 5.40 5.26
N GLN A 212 18.78 5.46 5.71
CA GLN A 212 18.09 4.40 6.47
C GLN A 212 17.28 3.46 5.55
N GLY A 213 17.20 3.75 4.25
CA GLY A 213 16.45 2.96 3.28
C GLY A 213 14.97 3.30 3.21
N ALA A 214 14.55 4.44 3.77
CA ALA A 214 13.18 4.91 3.77
C ALA A 214 12.88 5.88 2.61
N ILE A 215 11.59 6.07 2.36
CA ILE A 215 11.05 7.01 1.37
C ILE A 215 10.13 8.04 2.03
N ALA A 216 10.02 9.21 1.40
CA ALA A 216 9.27 10.35 1.94
C ALA A 216 7.78 10.06 2.20
N SER A 217 7.13 9.19 1.41
CA SER A 217 5.70 8.87 1.60
C SER A 217 5.44 8.00 2.83
N ARG A 218 6.49 7.41 3.43
CA ARG A 218 6.40 6.39 4.48
C ARG A 218 5.41 5.26 4.18
N SER A 219 5.05 5.04 2.92
CA SER A 219 4.10 4.00 2.54
C SER A 219 4.84 2.68 2.34
N PRO A 220 4.52 1.62 3.12
CA PRO A 220 5.13 0.30 2.94
C PRO A 220 4.94 -0.24 1.52
N GLU A 221 3.76 -0.06 0.92
CA GLU A 221 3.46 -0.50 -0.45
C GLU A 221 4.31 0.25 -1.48
N ASP A 222 4.44 1.57 -1.37
CA ASP A 222 5.27 2.35 -2.30
C ASP A 222 6.76 1.96 -2.18
N LEU A 223 7.25 1.75 -0.94
CA LEU A 223 8.62 1.30 -0.69
C LEU A 223 8.89 -0.05 -1.36
N ALA A 224 7.99 -1.02 -1.16
CA ALA A 224 8.12 -2.35 -1.75
C ALA A 224 8.04 -2.31 -3.27
N ALA A 225 7.15 -1.50 -3.85
CA ALA A 225 7.04 -1.33 -5.29
C ALA A 225 8.34 -0.74 -5.88
N LEU A 226 8.91 0.28 -5.23
CA LEU A 226 10.15 0.92 -5.65
C LEU A 226 11.36 0.00 -5.48
N PHE A 227 11.47 -0.70 -4.35
CA PHE A 227 12.51 -1.70 -4.09
C PHE A 227 12.50 -2.78 -5.18
N THR A 228 11.32 -3.33 -5.46
CA THR A 228 11.14 -4.40 -6.43
C THR A 228 11.52 -3.93 -7.84
N LEU A 229 11.08 -2.73 -8.24
CA LEU A 229 11.44 -2.13 -9.51
C LEU A 229 12.96 -1.96 -9.65
N LEU A 230 13.63 -1.45 -8.61
CA LEU A 230 15.08 -1.27 -8.62
C LEU A 230 15.80 -2.62 -8.69
N ALA A 231 15.39 -3.61 -7.91
CA ALA A 231 15.98 -4.95 -7.92
C ALA A 231 15.84 -5.64 -9.29
N GLU A 232 14.64 -5.61 -9.88
CA GLU A 232 14.38 -6.15 -11.22
C GLU A 232 15.22 -5.42 -12.29
N THR A 233 15.35 -4.11 -12.18
CA THR A 233 16.15 -3.30 -13.12
C THR A 233 17.64 -3.63 -12.99
N ALA A 234 18.15 -3.84 -11.77
CA ALA A 234 19.52 -4.25 -11.54
C ALA A 234 19.78 -5.66 -12.11
N ALA A 235 18.86 -6.61 -11.88
CA ALA A 235 18.95 -7.95 -12.43
C ALA A 235 18.97 -7.93 -13.98
N ALA A 236 18.13 -7.11 -14.62
CA ALA A 236 18.11 -6.95 -16.07
C ALA A 236 19.43 -6.36 -16.63
N LEU A 237 20.02 -5.39 -15.94
CA LEU A 237 21.34 -4.85 -16.31
C LEU A 237 22.43 -5.92 -16.22
N VAL A 238 22.48 -6.67 -15.12
CA VAL A 238 23.46 -7.74 -14.90
C VAL A 238 23.31 -8.84 -15.96
N ALA A 239 22.08 -9.30 -16.24
CA ALA A 239 21.81 -10.30 -17.27
C ALA A 239 22.25 -9.84 -18.67
N ALA A 240 22.20 -8.54 -18.95
CA ALA A 240 22.68 -7.94 -20.20
C ALA A 240 24.18 -7.61 -20.21
N GLY A 241 24.95 -8.00 -19.18
CA GLY A 241 26.37 -7.66 -19.06
C GLY A 241 26.61 -6.15 -18.97
N ARG A 242 25.70 -5.41 -18.34
CA ARG A 242 25.80 -3.96 -18.11
C ARG A 242 26.04 -3.68 -16.64
N PRO A 243 26.89 -2.69 -16.29
CA PRO A 243 27.15 -2.35 -14.91
C PRO A 243 25.91 -1.71 -14.26
N VAL A 244 25.68 -2.04 -12.99
CA VAL A 244 24.71 -1.36 -12.13
C VAL A 244 25.42 -0.17 -11.45
N ALA A 245 24.87 1.03 -11.58
CA ALA A 245 25.45 2.23 -10.97
C ALA A 245 25.48 2.13 -9.44
N GLU A 246 26.49 2.71 -8.79
CA GLU A 246 26.70 2.58 -7.34
C GLU A 246 25.47 3.01 -6.53
N GLY A 247 24.93 4.19 -6.82
CA GLY A 247 23.76 4.72 -6.09
C GLY A 247 22.52 3.83 -6.22
N HIS A 248 22.37 3.12 -7.33
CA HIS A 248 21.28 2.15 -7.54
C HIS A 248 21.50 0.90 -6.69
N ARG A 249 22.71 0.31 -6.73
CA ARG A 249 23.05 -0.85 -5.89
C ARG A 249 22.94 -0.52 -4.40
N ALA A 250 23.49 0.61 -3.97
CA ALA A 250 23.44 1.05 -2.59
C ALA A 250 22.00 1.29 -2.11
N ALA A 251 21.12 1.87 -2.94
CA ALA A 251 19.71 2.04 -2.59
C ALA A 251 19.02 0.70 -2.32
N ILE A 252 19.20 -0.30 -3.20
CA ILE A 252 18.64 -1.65 -3.00
C ILE A 252 19.08 -2.25 -1.65
N LEU A 253 20.38 -2.14 -1.34
CA LEU A 253 20.95 -2.69 -0.11
C LEU A 253 20.42 -2.00 1.15
N ARG A 254 20.14 -0.68 1.10
CA ARG A 254 19.52 0.05 2.21
C ARG A 254 18.03 -0.28 2.38
N MET A 255 17.30 -0.42 1.28
CA MET A 255 15.86 -0.70 1.32
C MET A 255 15.55 -2.14 1.78
N ALA A 256 16.39 -3.12 1.44
CA ALA A 256 16.09 -4.52 1.68
C ALA A 256 15.82 -4.87 3.16
N PRO A 257 16.60 -4.41 4.15
CA PRO A 257 16.29 -4.59 5.58
C PRO A 257 14.95 -3.97 5.96
N VAL A 258 14.66 -2.75 5.51
CA VAL A 258 13.41 -2.04 5.80
C VAL A 258 12.21 -2.80 5.25
N VAL A 259 12.28 -3.27 4.01
CA VAL A 259 11.24 -4.09 3.40
C VAL A 259 11.03 -5.39 4.19
N ARG A 260 12.09 -6.08 4.62
CA ARG A 260 11.97 -7.28 5.47
C ARG A 260 11.34 -6.98 6.82
N ALA A 261 11.70 -5.85 7.43
CA ALA A 261 11.18 -5.41 8.71
C ALA A 261 9.68 -5.11 8.63
N LEU A 262 9.19 -4.54 7.52
CA LEU A 262 7.78 -4.18 7.34
C LEU A 262 6.86 -5.34 6.95
N ARG A 263 7.36 -6.56 6.80
CA ARG A 263 6.53 -7.70 6.42
C ARG A 263 5.87 -8.38 7.62
N HIS A 264 4.59 -8.64 7.48
CA HIS A 264 3.86 -9.61 8.32
C HIS A 264 4.29 -11.04 8.00
N GLY A 265 3.90 -12.00 8.84
CA GLY A 265 4.29 -13.40 8.66
C GLY A 265 3.70 -14.07 7.40
N ASP A 266 2.65 -13.50 6.80
CA ASP A 266 2.10 -13.93 5.50
C ASP A 266 2.86 -13.36 4.30
N GLY A 267 3.85 -12.50 4.56
CA GLY A 267 4.63 -11.79 3.56
C GLY A 267 4.01 -10.48 3.07
N GLY A 268 2.78 -10.16 3.49
CA GLY A 268 2.11 -8.90 3.19
C GLY A 268 2.68 -7.72 3.99
N LEU A 269 2.23 -6.53 3.64
CA LEU A 269 2.64 -5.27 4.26
C LEU A 269 1.50 -4.62 5.04
N PRO A 270 1.81 -3.78 6.04
CA PRO A 270 0.80 -3.11 6.83
C PRO A 270 0.15 -1.96 6.07
N ARG A 271 -1.12 -1.68 6.39
CA ARG A 271 -2.03 -0.85 5.58
C ARG A 271 -2.03 0.62 6.00
N PHE A 272 -0.84 1.20 6.12
CA PHE A 272 -0.63 2.59 6.52
C PHE A 272 -0.27 3.50 5.35
N HIS A 273 -0.53 4.80 5.54
CA HIS A 273 -0.10 5.88 4.65
C HIS A 273 -0.33 5.59 3.15
N GLY A 274 -1.59 5.29 2.79
CA GLY A 274 -1.99 5.02 1.41
C GLY A 274 -1.72 3.60 0.92
N GLY A 275 -0.98 2.80 1.68
CA GLY A 275 -0.58 1.43 1.35
C GLY A 275 -1.63 0.36 1.64
N GLY A 276 -1.53 -0.75 0.94
CA GLY A 276 -2.23 -2.00 1.17
C GLY A 276 -1.27 -3.20 1.33
N ARG A 277 -1.79 -4.42 1.17
CA ARG A 277 -1.02 -5.67 1.38
C ARG A 277 0.16 -5.88 0.42
N ALA A 278 0.20 -5.16 -0.70
CA ALA A 278 1.11 -5.37 -1.83
C ALA A 278 1.01 -6.80 -2.43
N PHE A 279 1.97 -7.17 -3.30
CA PHE A 279 2.08 -8.50 -3.90
C PHE A 279 3.29 -9.25 -3.30
N PRO A 280 3.08 -10.11 -2.29
CA PRO A 280 4.18 -10.75 -1.56
C PRO A 280 5.13 -11.54 -2.46
N GLU A 281 4.61 -12.25 -3.48
CA GLU A 281 5.43 -13.13 -4.32
C GLU A 281 6.46 -12.34 -5.14
N ARG A 282 6.08 -11.16 -5.62
CA ARG A 282 6.97 -10.29 -6.40
C ARG A 282 8.11 -9.75 -5.52
N MET A 283 7.76 -9.35 -4.31
CA MET A 283 8.71 -8.87 -3.31
C MET A 283 9.65 -10.00 -2.85
N ASP A 284 9.14 -11.21 -2.65
CA ASP A 284 9.93 -12.40 -2.31
C ASP A 284 10.96 -12.72 -3.39
N ARG A 285 10.55 -12.68 -4.66
CA ARG A 285 11.48 -12.87 -5.79
C ARG A 285 12.58 -11.81 -5.78
N ALA A 286 12.24 -10.54 -5.59
CA ALA A 286 13.21 -9.45 -5.54
C ALA A 286 14.19 -9.61 -4.37
N LEU A 287 13.70 -9.99 -3.18
CA LEU A 287 14.53 -10.25 -1.99
C LEU A 287 15.43 -11.48 -2.14
N ALA A 288 14.94 -12.54 -2.80
CA ALA A 288 15.69 -13.76 -3.04
C ALA A 288 16.81 -13.59 -4.08
N GLY A 289 16.65 -12.62 -5.00
CA GLY A 289 17.67 -12.26 -5.98
C GLY A 289 18.84 -11.43 -5.43
N LEU A 290 18.81 -11.04 -4.15
CA LEU A 290 19.90 -10.28 -3.53
C LEU A 290 21.00 -11.21 -3.02
N SER A 291 22.24 -10.85 -3.30
CA SER A 291 23.43 -11.51 -2.73
C SER A 291 23.79 -10.91 -1.37
N GLY A 292 24.23 -11.76 -0.44
CA GLY A 292 24.73 -11.35 0.88
C GLY A 292 23.74 -11.61 2.03
N PRO A 293 24.18 -11.44 3.29
CA PRO A 293 23.37 -11.72 4.45
C PRO A 293 22.23 -10.71 4.61
N ALA A 294 21.08 -11.18 5.11
CA ALA A 294 20.00 -10.30 5.53
C ALA A 294 20.45 -9.52 6.79
N LEU A 295 20.68 -8.22 6.64
CA LEU A 295 20.99 -7.35 7.77
C LEU A 295 19.71 -7.00 8.54
N PRO A 296 19.75 -6.96 9.88
CA PRO A 296 18.63 -6.47 10.66
C PRO A 296 18.47 -4.95 10.48
N THR A 297 17.24 -4.46 10.60
CA THR A 297 16.99 -3.02 10.80
C THR A 297 17.19 -2.70 12.27
N GLU A 298 18.04 -1.73 12.57
CA GLU A 298 18.15 -1.15 13.91
C GLU A 298 17.11 -0.05 14.08
N GLY A 299 16.43 -0.02 15.24
CA GLY A 299 15.41 0.99 15.52
C GLY A 299 14.15 0.87 14.66
N LEU A 300 13.65 2.01 14.17
CA LEU A 300 12.43 2.09 13.37
C LEU A 300 12.73 1.83 11.89
N ALA A 301 11.91 1.02 11.24
CA ALA A 301 11.94 0.80 9.80
C ALA A 301 11.00 1.82 9.13
N MET A 302 11.52 2.91 8.56
CA MET A 302 10.69 3.97 7.92
C MET A 302 9.61 4.55 8.86
N GLY A 303 9.96 4.69 10.15
CA GLY A 303 9.04 5.16 11.19
C GLY A 303 8.11 4.08 11.75
N PHE A 304 8.28 2.82 11.38
CA PHE A 304 7.52 1.70 11.95
C PHE A 304 8.35 0.89 12.94
N ALA A 305 7.78 0.59 14.09
CA ALA A 305 8.36 -0.35 15.05
C ALA A 305 7.86 -1.77 14.77
N ARG A 306 8.71 -2.77 14.97
CA ARG A 306 8.35 -4.18 14.86
C ARG A 306 8.67 -4.94 16.14
N LEU A 307 7.69 -5.70 16.63
CA LEU A 307 7.84 -6.72 17.66
C LEU A 307 7.63 -8.09 17.00
N ALA A 308 8.45 -9.07 17.36
CA ALA A 308 8.31 -10.42 16.83
C ALA A 308 8.80 -11.48 17.82
N ALA A 309 7.92 -12.41 18.19
CA ALA A 309 8.23 -13.51 19.11
C ALA A 309 7.37 -14.73 18.73
N GLY A 310 7.96 -15.93 18.71
CA GLY A 310 7.28 -17.14 18.27
C GLY A 310 6.60 -16.98 16.91
N ARG A 311 5.28 -17.20 16.87
CA ARG A 311 4.45 -17.00 15.67
C ARG A 311 3.92 -15.57 15.54
N THR A 312 4.08 -14.72 16.54
CA THR A 312 3.40 -13.42 16.61
C THR A 312 4.29 -12.30 16.08
N THR A 313 3.76 -11.50 15.15
CA THR A 313 4.40 -10.28 14.66
C THR A 313 3.46 -9.09 14.85
N VAL A 314 4.01 -7.98 15.35
CA VAL A 314 3.31 -6.73 15.55
C VAL A 314 4.06 -5.63 14.83
N ILE A 315 3.36 -4.82 14.04
CA ILE A 315 3.90 -3.63 13.40
C ILE A 315 3.13 -2.40 13.88
N VAL A 316 3.85 -1.36 14.29
CA VAL A 316 3.26 -0.13 14.87
C VAL A 316 3.75 1.09 14.11
N ASP A 317 2.84 1.99 13.73
CA ASP A 317 3.18 3.32 13.19
C ASP A 317 3.72 4.20 14.32
N ALA A 318 5.05 4.32 14.37
CA ALA A 318 5.79 4.89 15.49
C ALA A 318 6.39 6.28 15.17
N GLU A 319 5.89 6.96 14.14
CA GLU A 319 6.33 8.30 13.75
C GLU A 319 5.15 9.15 13.25
N GLY A 320 5.30 10.48 13.25
CA GLY A 320 4.26 11.41 12.80
C GLY A 320 3.95 11.25 11.31
N PRO A 321 2.73 11.56 10.84
CA PRO A 321 2.34 11.31 9.46
C PRO A 321 3.29 11.98 8.45
N PRO A 322 3.61 11.31 7.32
CA PRO A 322 4.43 11.89 6.27
C PRO A 322 3.73 13.08 5.59
N PRO A 323 4.45 13.92 4.84
CA PRO A 323 3.82 14.92 3.97
C PRO A 323 3.06 14.26 2.81
N GLY A 324 2.14 15.01 2.20
CA GLY A 324 1.45 14.59 0.97
C GLY A 324 0.12 13.87 1.18
N GLY A 325 -0.56 13.61 0.05
CA GLY A 325 -1.89 12.97 0.02
C GLY A 325 -1.96 11.51 0.46
N HIS A 326 -0.82 10.89 0.79
CA HIS A 326 -0.75 9.51 1.29
C HIS A 326 -0.92 9.44 2.80
N ALA A 327 -0.69 10.53 3.53
CA ALA A 327 -0.64 10.56 4.98
C ALA A 327 -1.94 10.06 5.63
N HIS A 328 -1.82 9.28 6.71
CA HIS A 328 -2.93 8.83 7.54
C HIS A 328 -2.77 9.40 8.95
N ALA A 329 -3.86 9.66 9.65
CA ALA A 329 -3.87 9.98 11.08
C ALA A 329 -3.78 8.70 11.92
N SER A 330 -2.76 7.88 11.60
CA SER A 330 -2.57 6.51 12.07
C SER A 330 -1.57 6.36 13.21
N THR A 331 -1.00 7.46 13.70
CA THR A 331 0.07 7.45 14.70
C THR A 331 -0.30 6.56 15.90
N LEU A 332 0.63 5.66 16.24
CA LEU A 332 0.53 4.57 17.22
C LEU A 332 -0.43 3.42 16.86
N GLY A 333 -0.97 3.42 15.65
CA GLY A 333 -1.78 2.33 15.11
C GLY A 333 -1.00 1.04 15.02
N VAL A 334 -1.65 -0.07 15.36
CA VAL A 334 -1.04 -1.41 15.41
C VAL A 334 -1.68 -2.37 14.42
N GLU A 335 -0.87 -3.22 13.82
CA GLU A 335 -1.32 -4.44 13.15
C GLU A 335 -0.65 -5.65 13.78
N LEU A 336 -1.42 -6.73 13.98
CA LEU A 336 -1.02 -7.96 14.65
C LEU A 336 -1.33 -9.16 13.76
N SER A 337 -0.34 -10.01 13.52
CA SER A 337 -0.49 -11.30 12.83
C SER A 337 0.08 -12.45 13.66
N SER A 338 -0.49 -13.64 13.46
CA SER A 338 0.04 -14.90 13.98
C SER A 338 0.31 -15.87 12.84
N GLY A 339 1.57 -16.24 12.66
CA GLY A 339 2.04 -16.93 11.46
C GLY A 339 1.61 -16.17 10.22
N ARG A 340 0.92 -16.85 9.31
CA ARG A 340 0.39 -16.25 8.07
C ARG A 340 -1.03 -15.70 8.20
N ARG A 341 -1.56 -15.56 9.42
CA ARG A 341 -2.95 -15.14 9.67
C ARG A 341 -3.00 -13.76 10.32
N PRO A 342 -3.41 -12.70 9.59
CA PRO A 342 -3.67 -11.40 10.18
C PRO A 342 -4.83 -11.47 11.19
N LEU A 343 -4.68 -10.82 12.33
CA LEU A 343 -5.69 -10.77 13.40
C LEU A 343 -6.20 -9.34 13.59
N VAL A 344 -5.34 -8.40 13.98
CA VAL A 344 -5.66 -6.95 14.00
C VAL A 344 -5.03 -6.27 12.79
N VAL A 345 -5.81 -5.44 12.09
CA VAL A 345 -5.39 -4.69 10.90
C VAL A 345 -5.77 -3.21 11.00
N SER A 346 -5.38 -2.40 10.03
CA SER A 346 -6.07 -1.13 9.72
C SER A 346 -7.02 -1.30 8.54
N CYS A 347 -8.01 -0.40 8.40
CA CYS A 347 -9.01 -0.50 7.32
C CYS A 347 -8.36 -0.45 5.93
N GLY A 348 -7.31 0.36 5.75
CA GLY A 348 -6.61 0.57 4.47
C GLY A 348 -6.97 1.89 3.78
N SER A 349 -6.31 2.18 2.65
CA SER A 349 -6.26 3.54 2.08
C SER A 349 -7.57 4.11 1.54
N GLY A 350 -8.55 3.27 1.21
CA GLY A 350 -9.83 3.68 0.61
C GLY A 350 -9.73 4.36 -0.77
N ARG A 351 -8.52 4.62 -1.29
CA ARG A 351 -8.27 5.40 -2.52
C ARG A 351 -8.98 4.84 -3.75
N SER A 352 -9.10 3.52 -3.84
CA SER A 352 -9.72 2.84 -4.98
C SER A 352 -11.24 2.97 -5.05
N TRP A 353 -11.90 3.41 -3.97
CA TRP A 353 -13.35 3.61 -3.91
C TRP A 353 -13.75 5.08 -3.89
N GLY A 354 -12.85 5.97 -4.31
CA GLY A 354 -13.13 7.40 -4.48
C GLY A 354 -12.81 8.27 -3.27
N PRO A 355 -13.01 9.61 -3.39
CA PRO A 355 -12.50 10.58 -2.43
C PRO A 355 -13.08 10.44 -1.01
N GLY A 356 -14.36 10.04 -0.89
CA GLY A 356 -15.00 9.83 0.42
C GLY A 356 -14.36 8.68 1.18
N TRP A 357 -14.18 7.52 0.53
CA TRP A 357 -13.48 6.38 1.10
C TRP A 357 -12.02 6.68 1.38
N HIS A 358 -11.35 7.42 0.50
CA HIS A 358 -9.97 7.84 0.72
C HIS A 358 -9.85 8.70 1.97
N ARG A 359 -10.73 9.70 2.14
CA ARG A 359 -10.76 10.56 3.32
C ARG A 359 -11.05 9.76 4.60
N ALA A 360 -12.01 8.85 4.56
CA ALA A 360 -12.36 7.99 5.71
C ALA A 360 -11.21 7.04 6.10
N GLY A 361 -10.57 6.39 5.13
CA GLY A 361 -9.44 5.47 5.36
C GLY A 361 -8.22 6.15 5.99
N ARG A 362 -8.10 7.48 5.86
CA ARG A 362 -7.02 8.28 6.45
C ARG A 362 -7.30 8.75 7.88
N ALA A 363 -8.54 8.66 8.36
CA ALA A 363 -8.90 9.12 9.71
C ALA A 363 -8.43 8.14 10.80
N THR A 364 -8.25 8.63 12.03
CA THR A 364 -7.83 7.79 13.17
C THR A 364 -8.81 6.65 13.44
N ALA A 365 -10.11 6.86 13.21
CA ALA A 365 -11.16 5.84 13.36
C ALA A 365 -11.04 4.63 12.42
N SER A 366 -10.16 4.70 11.40
CA SER A 366 -9.88 3.61 10.46
C SER A 366 -8.61 2.82 10.81
N HIS A 367 -8.04 3.08 11.98
CA HIS A 367 -6.80 2.48 12.46
C HIS A 367 -6.99 1.90 13.85
N SER A 368 -6.25 0.84 14.14
CA SER A 368 -6.29 0.17 15.44
C SER A 368 -5.50 0.94 16.49
N THR A 369 -6.08 2.04 16.95
CA THR A 369 -5.49 2.98 17.91
C THR A 369 -6.59 3.66 18.76
N LEU A 370 -6.16 4.46 19.73
CA LEU A 370 -7.04 5.31 20.51
C LEU A 370 -7.43 6.58 19.73
N MET A 371 -8.65 7.06 19.93
CA MET A 371 -9.16 8.30 19.35
C MET A 371 -10.05 9.04 20.35
N ILE A 372 -9.91 10.36 20.45
CA ILE A 372 -10.94 11.24 21.05
C ILE A 372 -12.12 11.31 20.08
N GLU A 373 -13.34 11.04 20.56
CA GLU A 373 -14.53 11.00 19.72
C GLU A 373 -14.71 12.30 18.92
N GLY A 374 -14.84 12.17 17.60
CA GLY A 374 -14.92 13.31 16.67
C GLY A 374 -13.58 13.95 16.25
N PHE A 375 -12.43 13.56 16.85
CA PHE A 375 -11.13 14.19 16.58
C PHE A 375 -10.02 13.19 16.24
N SER A 376 -9.60 13.19 14.97
CA SER A 376 -8.38 12.46 14.57
C SER A 376 -7.12 13.07 15.18
N SER A 377 -6.11 12.24 15.42
CA SER A 377 -4.79 12.64 15.96
C SER A 377 -4.02 13.56 15.02
N SER A 378 -4.34 13.52 13.72
CA SER A 378 -3.86 14.42 12.67
C SER A 378 -5.04 14.81 11.79
N ARG A 379 -5.03 16.03 11.25
CA ARG A 379 -6.18 16.61 10.55
C ARG A 379 -5.85 16.93 9.10
N LEU A 380 -6.69 16.44 8.22
CA LEU A 380 -6.68 16.80 6.81
C LEU A 380 -6.98 18.29 6.63
N ALA A 381 -6.31 18.90 5.67
CA ALA A 381 -6.67 20.23 5.22
C ALA A 381 -8.13 20.26 4.73
N ARG A 382 -8.78 21.43 4.87
CA ARG A 382 -10.13 21.63 4.33
C ARG A 382 -10.12 21.50 2.82
N ASP A 383 -9.10 22.09 2.18
CA ASP A 383 -8.86 22.07 0.75
C ASP A 383 -7.59 21.26 0.45
N GLY A 384 -7.66 20.36 -0.53
CA GLY A 384 -6.54 19.52 -0.94
C GLY A 384 -6.42 18.20 -0.16
N ASP A 385 -5.35 17.48 -0.49
CA ASP A 385 -5.10 16.13 0.05
C ASP A 385 -4.10 16.13 1.22
N ASP A 386 -3.46 17.25 1.56
CA ASP A 386 -2.42 17.30 2.60
C ASP A 386 -2.98 17.32 4.03
N MET A 387 -2.12 17.00 5.01
CA MET A 387 -2.40 17.19 6.42
C MET A 387 -2.16 18.66 6.80
N ALA A 388 -3.16 19.30 7.40
CA ALA A 388 -3.01 20.62 8.00
C ALA A 388 -2.44 20.51 9.43
N GLU A 389 -3.05 19.63 10.23
CA GLU A 389 -2.66 19.18 11.58
C GLU A 389 -1.84 17.89 11.57
N THR A 390 -0.64 17.79 12.14
CA THR A 390 0.06 16.50 12.31
C THR A 390 0.42 16.23 13.77
N ALA A 391 0.19 15.00 14.22
CA ALA A 391 0.71 14.50 15.49
C ALA A 391 2.22 14.34 15.38
N ARG A 392 2.95 14.78 16.41
CA ARG A 392 4.37 14.50 16.56
C ARG A 392 4.55 13.38 17.55
N VAL A 393 5.37 12.40 17.19
CA VAL A 393 5.81 11.37 18.14
C VAL A 393 6.88 11.98 19.02
N LEU A 394 6.60 12.02 20.32
CA LEU A 394 7.49 12.56 21.35
C LEU A 394 8.51 11.52 21.82
N SER A 395 8.15 10.24 21.76
CA SER A 395 9.01 9.12 22.14
C SER A 395 8.57 7.84 21.44
N ALA A 396 9.54 7.04 21.01
CA ALA A 396 9.37 5.69 20.51
C ALA A 396 10.58 4.86 20.93
N HIS A 397 10.40 3.98 21.92
CA HIS A 397 11.51 3.23 22.52
C HIS A 397 11.18 1.75 22.65
N LEU A 398 11.98 0.91 22.00
CA LEU A 398 11.90 -0.54 22.05
C LEU A 398 12.99 -1.08 22.99
N GLN A 399 12.59 -1.83 24.01
CA GLN A 399 13.47 -2.54 24.94
C GLN A 399 13.21 -4.05 24.86
N LYS A 400 14.27 -4.83 25.05
CA LYS A 400 14.18 -6.29 25.19
C LYS A 400 14.56 -6.65 26.62
N GLY A 401 13.73 -7.46 27.27
CA GLY A 401 13.94 -7.90 28.65
C GLY A 401 13.43 -9.32 28.87
N PRO A 402 13.53 -9.85 30.12
CA PRO A 402 13.08 -11.19 30.46
C PRO A 402 11.58 -11.43 30.20
N ALA A 403 10.76 -10.39 30.37
CA ALA A 403 9.32 -10.43 30.10
C ALA A 403 8.95 -10.29 28.61
N GLY A 404 9.95 -10.16 27.72
CA GLY A 404 9.76 -10.08 26.28
C GLY A 404 10.18 -8.73 25.70
N GLN A 405 9.45 -8.27 24.68
CA GLN A 405 9.74 -7.01 24.00
C GLN A 405 8.76 -5.93 24.46
N HIS A 406 9.30 -4.81 24.92
CA HIS A 406 8.56 -3.67 25.47
C HIS A 406 8.69 -2.47 24.54
N LEU A 407 7.58 -1.94 24.06
CA LEU A 407 7.55 -0.77 23.19
C LEU A 407 6.76 0.35 23.86
N HIS A 408 7.44 1.46 24.12
CA HIS A 408 6.87 2.67 24.71
C HIS A 408 6.75 3.76 23.65
N LEU A 409 5.55 4.32 23.48
CA LEU A 409 5.22 5.26 22.41
C LEU A 409 4.40 6.43 22.96
N LEU A 410 4.70 7.65 22.52
CA LEU A 410 3.96 8.86 22.91
C LEU A 410 3.77 9.81 21.73
N HIS A 411 2.59 10.40 21.57
CA HIS A 411 2.35 11.49 20.60
C HIS A 411 1.45 12.60 21.14
N ASP A 412 1.62 13.81 20.60
CA ASP A 412 0.98 15.05 21.07
C ASP A 412 -0.24 15.49 20.24
N GLY A 413 -0.88 14.55 19.53
CA GLY A 413 -1.89 14.85 18.49
C GLY A 413 -3.11 15.65 18.96
N TRP A 414 -3.38 15.65 20.27
CA TRP A 414 -4.47 16.42 20.87
C TRP A 414 -4.00 17.48 21.88
N ALA A 415 -2.69 17.71 22.02
CA ALA A 415 -2.14 18.66 22.99
C ALA A 415 -2.64 20.10 22.72
N GLN A 416 -2.70 20.51 21.45
CA GLN A 416 -3.13 21.86 21.08
C GLN A 416 -4.65 22.08 21.18
N THR A 417 -5.45 21.02 21.08
CA THR A 417 -6.93 21.11 21.07
C THR A 417 -7.53 20.79 22.42
N HIS A 418 -7.13 19.66 23.01
CA HIS A 418 -7.70 19.13 24.24
C HIS A 418 -6.71 19.12 25.41
N GLY A 419 -5.43 19.49 25.19
CA GLY A 419 -4.41 19.41 26.23
C GLY A 419 -4.01 17.98 26.57
N LEU A 420 -4.10 17.06 25.61
CA LEU A 420 -3.89 15.62 25.84
C LEU A 420 -2.76 15.06 24.97
N THR A 421 -1.87 14.33 25.64
CA THR A 421 -0.89 13.43 25.04
C THR A 421 -1.40 11.99 25.14
N HIS A 422 -1.18 11.21 24.09
CA HIS A 422 -1.51 9.79 24.08
C HIS A 422 -0.24 8.95 24.18
N ARG A 423 -0.18 8.10 25.19
CA ARG A 423 0.86 7.09 25.41
C ARG A 423 0.30 5.71 25.13
N ARG A 424 1.05 4.90 24.39
CA ARG A 424 0.81 3.47 24.20
C ARG A 424 2.03 2.68 24.65
N ASP A 425 1.82 1.77 25.59
CA ASP A 425 2.80 0.80 26.06
C ASP A 425 2.39 -0.58 25.56
N LEU A 426 3.30 -1.34 24.92
CA LEU A 426 3.05 -2.70 24.43
C LEU A 426 4.10 -3.66 24.99
N VAL A 427 3.67 -4.86 25.37
CA VAL A 427 4.53 -5.96 25.83
C VAL A 427 4.18 -7.24 25.07
N LEU A 428 5.11 -7.71 24.25
CA LEU A 428 5.01 -9.00 23.56
C LEU A 428 5.81 -10.04 24.34
N ALA A 429 5.13 -11.07 24.84
CA ALA A 429 5.75 -12.16 25.60
C ALA A 429 6.82 -12.90 24.78
N PRO A 430 7.86 -13.49 25.41
CA PRO A 430 8.98 -14.13 24.71
C PRO A 430 8.58 -15.31 23.81
N ASP A 431 7.50 -16.01 24.15
CA ASP A 431 6.94 -17.12 23.38
C ASP A 431 5.96 -16.66 22.28
N GLY A 432 5.63 -15.36 22.25
CA GLY A 432 4.65 -14.77 21.35
C GLY A 432 3.21 -15.20 21.62
N ARG A 433 2.89 -15.77 22.77
CA ARG A 433 1.53 -16.23 23.09
C ARG A 433 0.64 -15.14 23.69
N SER A 434 1.21 -14.03 24.13
CA SER A 434 0.47 -12.89 24.67
C SER A 434 1.04 -11.56 24.19
N LEU A 435 0.14 -10.66 23.79
CA LEU A 435 0.41 -9.24 23.58
C LEU A 435 -0.47 -8.44 24.54
N SER A 436 0.15 -7.81 25.52
CA SER A 436 -0.51 -6.86 26.42
C SER A 436 -0.22 -5.44 26.01
N GLY A 437 -1.17 -4.55 26.23
CA GLY A 437 -1.02 -3.13 25.95
C GLY A 437 -1.76 -2.25 26.94
N ALA A 438 -1.33 -1.00 27.02
CA ALA A 438 -2.01 0.04 27.77
C ALA A 438 -1.98 1.36 27.02
N ASP A 439 -3.15 1.96 26.84
CA ASP A 439 -3.33 3.26 26.22
C ASP A 439 -3.70 4.27 27.31
N THR A 440 -2.96 5.37 27.40
CA THR A 440 -3.16 6.44 28.39
C THR A 440 -3.34 7.78 27.67
N LEU A 441 -4.43 8.50 27.98
CA LEU A 441 -4.60 9.91 27.68
C LEU A 441 -4.26 10.72 28.93
N ALA A 442 -3.29 11.63 28.84
CA ALA A 442 -2.89 12.45 29.99
C ALA A 442 -2.44 13.86 29.59
N ALA A 443 -2.65 14.82 30.48
CA ALA A 443 -2.07 16.16 30.42
C ALA A 443 -0.71 16.19 31.14
N LEU A 444 0.39 16.10 30.39
CA LEU A 444 1.75 15.96 30.92
C LEU A 444 2.32 17.31 31.38
N THR A 445 1.96 18.40 30.71
CA THR A 445 2.49 19.75 30.98
C THR A 445 1.47 20.67 31.65
N ALA A 446 1.92 21.76 32.30
CA ALA A 446 1.01 22.75 32.87
C ALA A 446 0.12 23.46 31.82
N PRO A 447 0.62 23.83 30.63
CA PRO A 447 -0.23 24.34 29.54
C PRO A 447 -1.28 23.34 29.05
N GLU A 448 -0.93 22.04 29.00
CA GLU A 448 -1.86 20.96 28.68
C GLU A 448 -2.96 20.85 29.72
N ARG A 449 -2.62 20.83 31.01
CA ARG A 449 -3.61 20.78 32.11
C ARG A 449 -4.62 21.93 32.03
N LYS A 450 -4.14 23.16 31.85
CA LYS A 450 -5.01 24.35 31.70
C LYS A 450 -5.98 24.21 30.51
N ARG A 451 -5.53 23.59 29.41
CA ARG A 451 -6.34 23.39 28.21
C ARG A 451 -7.33 22.24 28.38
N LEU A 452 -6.93 21.16 29.05
CA LEU A 452 -7.83 20.07 29.43
C LEU A 452 -8.94 20.58 30.34
N ASP A 453 -8.63 21.39 31.35
CA ASP A 453 -9.64 21.99 32.23
C ASP A 453 -10.66 22.82 31.44
N ALA A 454 -10.19 23.56 30.42
CA ALA A 454 -11.08 24.32 29.54
C ALA A 454 -11.97 23.42 28.69
N ALA A 455 -11.42 22.33 28.15
CA ALA A 455 -12.16 21.34 27.37
C ALA A 455 -13.22 20.61 28.22
N LEU A 456 -12.87 20.20 29.45
CA LEU A 456 -13.78 19.56 30.39
C LEU A 456 -14.91 20.51 30.84
N ARG A 457 -14.59 21.79 31.11
CA ARG A 457 -15.62 22.83 31.36
C ARG A 457 -16.56 22.98 30.17
N ALA A 458 -16.03 22.99 28.94
CA ALA A 458 -16.84 23.09 27.72
C ALA A 458 -17.74 21.85 27.52
N ALA A 459 -17.32 20.68 28.00
CA ALA A 459 -18.11 19.45 27.97
C ALA A 459 -19.27 19.41 29.00
N LYS A 460 -19.40 20.45 29.86
CA LYS A 460 -20.52 20.62 30.81
C LYS A 460 -20.81 19.37 31.65
N GLY A 461 -19.76 18.73 32.19
CA GLY A 461 -19.88 17.55 33.07
C GLY A 461 -20.00 16.20 32.36
N HIS A 462 -20.10 16.16 31.02
CA HIS A 462 -20.13 14.90 30.26
C HIS A 462 -18.74 14.27 30.07
N GLY A 463 -17.67 14.99 30.40
CA GLY A 463 -16.29 14.58 30.11
C GLY A 463 -15.97 14.56 28.61
N LEU A 464 -14.78 14.08 28.27
CA LEU A 464 -14.35 13.88 26.88
C LEU A 464 -14.45 12.40 26.54
N ALA A 465 -15.36 12.06 25.62
CA ALA A 465 -15.50 10.68 25.14
C ALA A 465 -14.30 10.29 24.26
N PHE A 466 -13.81 9.07 24.45
CA PHE A 466 -12.76 8.48 23.65
C PHE A 466 -13.01 7.00 23.44
N ALA A 467 -12.40 6.43 22.41
CA ALA A 467 -12.47 5.00 22.17
C ALA A 467 -11.18 4.45 21.57
N LEU A 468 -10.77 3.30 22.09
CA LEU A 468 -9.71 2.46 21.57
C LEU A 468 -10.32 1.38 20.67
N ARG A 469 -9.81 1.27 19.44
CA ARG A 469 -10.34 0.37 18.41
C ARG A 469 -9.29 -0.67 18.01
N PHE A 470 -9.77 -1.87 17.73
CA PHE A 470 -9.00 -2.92 17.05
C PHE A 470 -9.83 -3.48 15.90
N HIS A 471 -9.47 -3.12 14.67
CA HIS A 471 -10.14 -3.62 13.48
C HIS A 471 -9.67 -5.06 13.20
N LEU A 472 -10.63 -5.98 13.06
CA LEU A 472 -10.32 -7.38 12.85
C LEU A 472 -10.21 -7.68 11.35
N HIS A 473 -9.27 -8.54 10.98
CA HIS A 473 -9.23 -9.06 9.61
C HIS A 473 -10.56 -9.78 9.30
N PRO A 474 -11.12 -9.65 8.06
CA PRO A 474 -12.42 -10.25 7.72
C PRO A 474 -12.52 -11.78 7.91
N ASP A 475 -11.39 -12.48 7.96
CA ASP A 475 -11.33 -13.94 8.13
C ASP A 475 -11.26 -14.36 9.62
N VAL A 476 -11.38 -13.39 10.55
CA VAL A 476 -11.43 -13.64 12.00
C VAL A 476 -12.88 -13.76 12.43
N SER A 477 -13.26 -14.91 12.99
CA SER A 477 -14.54 -15.03 13.71
C SER A 477 -14.39 -14.43 15.10
N ALA A 478 -15.33 -13.59 15.52
CA ALA A 478 -15.24 -12.82 16.76
C ALA A 478 -16.57 -12.81 17.50
N ASP A 479 -16.56 -13.30 18.75
CA ASP A 479 -17.73 -13.41 19.60
C ASP A 479 -17.43 -12.95 21.02
N ILE A 480 -18.37 -12.26 21.65
CA ILE A 480 -18.24 -11.83 23.05
C ILE A 480 -18.26 -13.09 23.93
N LEU A 481 -17.34 -13.14 24.90
CA LEU A 481 -17.30 -14.24 25.88
C LEU A 481 -18.60 -14.32 26.68
N PRO A 482 -19.00 -15.51 27.18
CA PRO A 482 -20.23 -15.67 27.96
C PRO A 482 -20.30 -14.79 29.22
N ASP A 483 -19.15 -14.45 29.80
CA ASP A 483 -19.03 -13.54 30.95
C ASP A 483 -19.20 -12.06 30.57
N GLY A 484 -19.26 -11.72 29.28
CA GLY A 484 -19.35 -10.34 28.78
C GLY A 484 -18.07 -9.52 28.94
N HIS A 485 -16.99 -10.10 29.46
CA HIS A 485 -15.76 -9.40 29.86
C HIS A 485 -14.59 -9.62 28.89
N GLY A 486 -14.84 -10.18 27.71
CA GLY A 486 -13.84 -10.31 26.66
C GLY A 486 -14.41 -10.76 25.33
N VAL A 487 -13.52 -11.01 24.37
CA VAL A 487 -13.86 -11.47 23.02
C VAL A 487 -13.01 -12.68 22.67
N THR A 488 -13.64 -13.76 22.20
CA THR A 488 -12.95 -14.88 21.58
C THR A 488 -12.76 -14.60 20.09
N LEU A 489 -11.56 -14.83 19.59
CA LEU A 489 -11.16 -14.61 18.20
C LEU A 489 -10.63 -15.93 17.63
N THR A 490 -11.29 -16.47 16.61
CA THR A 490 -10.87 -17.71 15.95
C THR A 490 -10.29 -17.39 14.58
N LEU A 491 -9.06 -17.81 14.34
CA LEU A 491 -8.37 -17.65 13.06
C LEU A 491 -8.65 -18.84 12.13
N ALA A 492 -8.56 -18.62 10.82
CA ALA A 492 -8.69 -19.68 9.81
C ALA A 492 -7.66 -20.81 9.92
N SER A 493 -6.62 -20.64 10.74
CA SER A 493 -5.65 -21.68 11.09
C SER A 493 -6.13 -22.61 12.23
N GLY A 494 -7.26 -22.31 12.87
CA GLY A 494 -7.76 -22.97 14.08
C GLY A 494 -7.18 -22.39 15.38
N GLU A 495 -6.27 -21.41 15.29
CA GLU A 495 -5.74 -20.73 16.49
C GLU A 495 -6.83 -19.85 17.12
N VAL A 496 -6.97 -19.93 18.45
CA VAL A 496 -7.96 -19.17 19.21
C VAL A 496 -7.25 -18.19 20.14
N TRP A 497 -7.66 -16.93 20.07
CA TRP A 497 -7.21 -15.86 20.93
C TRP A 497 -8.35 -15.37 21.81
N ALA A 498 -8.03 -14.98 23.05
CA ALA A 498 -8.91 -14.25 23.93
C ALA A 498 -8.40 -12.80 24.04
N PHE A 499 -9.28 -11.85 23.76
CA PHE A 499 -9.08 -10.44 24.08
C PHE A 499 -9.76 -10.10 25.39
N ARG A 500 -9.05 -9.44 26.31
CA ARG A 500 -9.60 -8.95 27.58
C ARG A 500 -9.19 -7.50 27.83
N PRO A 501 -10.14 -6.59 28.10
CA PRO A 501 -9.84 -5.26 28.62
C PRO A 501 -9.50 -5.29 30.10
N GLU A 502 -8.77 -4.29 30.55
CA GLU A 502 -8.51 -3.98 31.94
C GLU A 502 -8.90 -2.51 32.21
N GLY A 503 -9.65 -2.30 33.29
CA GLY A 503 -10.18 -0.98 33.66
C GLY A 503 -11.65 -0.77 33.27
N PRO A 504 -12.19 0.44 33.46
CA PRO A 504 -13.63 0.70 33.43
C PRO A 504 -14.22 0.89 32.02
N ALA A 505 -13.45 0.61 30.96
CA ALA A 505 -13.90 0.85 29.60
C ALA A 505 -15.01 -0.12 29.18
N ARG A 506 -16.03 0.40 28.48
CA ARG A 506 -17.11 -0.43 27.95
C ARG A 506 -16.65 -1.14 26.68
N LEU A 507 -16.62 -2.47 26.73
CA LEU A 507 -16.32 -3.34 25.61
C LEU A 507 -17.55 -3.54 24.70
N THR A 508 -17.37 -3.37 23.39
CA THR A 508 -18.34 -3.78 22.37
C THR A 508 -17.66 -4.38 21.14
N LEU A 509 -18.39 -5.25 20.44
CA LEU A 509 -18.08 -5.62 19.05
C LEU A 509 -18.93 -4.78 18.11
N ALA A 510 -18.29 -4.01 17.23
CA ALA A 510 -18.97 -3.11 16.30
C ALA A 510 -18.66 -3.47 14.83
N PRO A 511 -19.53 -3.10 13.88
CA PRO A 511 -19.22 -3.21 12.46
C PRO A 511 -17.97 -2.43 12.08
N SER A 512 -17.24 -2.95 11.12
CA SER A 512 -16.07 -2.30 10.54
C SER A 512 -15.92 -2.67 9.06
N VAL A 513 -14.87 -2.17 8.42
CA VAL A 513 -14.63 -2.33 6.99
C VAL A 513 -13.18 -2.63 6.70
N TYR A 514 -12.96 -3.48 5.71
CA TYR A 514 -11.65 -3.83 5.19
C TYR A 514 -11.54 -3.44 3.72
N LEU A 515 -10.61 -2.53 3.43
CA LEU A 515 -10.41 -1.89 2.14
C LEU A 515 -9.21 -2.52 1.44
N ASP A 516 -9.49 -3.58 0.68
CA ASP A 516 -8.49 -4.31 -0.10
C ASP A 516 -8.80 -4.27 -1.61
N ARG A 517 -7.83 -3.76 -2.37
CA ARG A 517 -7.93 -3.52 -3.82
C ARG A 517 -8.03 -4.82 -4.62
N ALA A 518 -7.73 -5.97 -4.01
CA ALA A 518 -7.97 -7.28 -4.60
C ALA A 518 -9.48 -7.54 -4.80
N HIS A 519 -10.34 -6.90 -4.00
CA HIS A 519 -11.78 -7.09 -4.06
C HIS A 519 -12.50 -5.91 -4.73
N ARG A 520 -13.68 -6.23 -5.30
CA ARG A 520 -14.50 -5.25 -6.03
C ARG A 520 -15.11 -4.20 -5.12
N LEU A 521 -15.54 -4.64 -3.94
CA LEU A 521 -16.23 -3.83 -2.94
C LEU A 521 -15.48 -3.92 -1.60
N PRO A 522 -15.60 -2.90 -0.74
CA PRO A 522 -15.15 -2.99 0.64
C PRO A 522 -15.74 -4.23 1.32
N ARG A 523 -14.91 -4.98 2.06
CA ARG A 523 -15.38 -6.15 2.81
C ARG A 523 -15.88 -5.71 4.19
N ALA A 524 -17.07 -6.15 4.58
CA ALA A 524 -17.53 -5.98 5.95
C ALA A 524 -16.68 -6.84 6.89
N THR A 525 -16.38 -6.30 8.07
CA THR A 525 -15.71 -7.02 9.16
C THR A 525 -16.20 -6.48 10.50
N ARG A 526 -15.61 -6.91 11.61
CA ARG A 526 -15.88 -6.42 12.96
C ARG A 526 -14.67 -5.69 13.52
N GLN A 527 -14.90 -4.91 14.55
CA GLN A 527 -13.86 -4.30 15.37
C GLN A 527 -14.22 -4.44 16.85
N ILE A 528 -13.20 -4.58 17.67
CA ILE A 528 -13.31 -4.47 19.12
C ILE A 528 -13.22 -2.98 19.47
N VAL A 529 -14.17 -2.47 20.26
CA VAL A 529 -14.18 -1.08 20.72
C VAL A 529 -14.20 -1.06 22.24
N LEU A 530 -13.24 -0.35 22.84
CA LEU A 530 -13.22 -0.01 24.25
C LEU A 530 -13.53 1.48 24.39
N ALA A 531 -14.75 1.80 24.83
CA ALA A 531 -15.21 3.18 24.99
C ALA A 531 -15.01 3.66 26.43
N GLY A 532 -14.49 4.88 26.60
CA GLY A 532 -14.26 5.52 27.88
C GLY A 532 -14.65 6.99 27.86
N VAL A 533 -14.71 7.59 29.04
CA VAL A 533 -14.93 9.03 29.23
C VAL A 533 -13.84 9.55 30.15
N LEU A 534 -13.09 10.53 29.66
CA LEU A 534 -12.10 11.25 30.45
C LEU A 534 -12.81 12.36 31.22
N VAL A 535 -12.80 12.28 32.55
CA VAL A 535 -13.41 13.29 33.45
C VAL A 535 -12.38 14.04 34.30
N ASP A 536 -11.14 13.56 34.33
CA ASP A 536 -10.04 14.08 35.15
C ASP A 536 -8.77 14.25 34.29
N ALA A 537 -7.61 14.42 34.91
CA ALA A 537 -6.32 14.67 34.25
C ALA A 537 -5.76 13.50 33.43
N GLU A 538 -6.19 12.27 33.72
CA GLU A 538 -5.72 11.04 33.06
C GLU A 538 -6.87 10.03 32.87
N ALA A 539 -6.83 9.30 31.75
CA ALA A 539 -7.58 8.07 31.56
C ALA A 539 -6.67 6.98 30.98
N ARG A 540 -6.80 5.76 31.50
CA ARG A 540 -6.01 4.60 31.10
C ARG A 540 -6.90 3.40 30.81
N ILE A 541 -6.61 2.70 29.71
CA ILE A 541 -7.23 1.42 29.35
C ILE A 541 -6.12 0.40 29.14
N GLY A 542 -6.14 -0.67 29.93
CA GLY A 542 -5.31 -1.85 29.67
C GLY A 542 -6.05 -2.85 28.78
N TRP A 543 -5.32 -3.70 28.08
CA TRP A 543 -5.88 -4.78 27.28
C TRP A 543 -4.85 -5.87 27.01
N THR A 544 -5.31 -7.08 26.75
CA THR A 544 -4.45 -8.21 26.39
C THR A 544 -5.10 -9.07 25.30
N PHE A 545 -4.32 -9.45 24.29
CA PHE A 545 -4.61 -10.57 23.38
C PHE A 545 -3.74 -11.76 23.79
N ALA A 546 -4.35 -12.88 24.16
CA ALA A 546 -3.63 -14.10 24.54
C ALA A 546 -4.17 -15.35 23.82
N LYS A 547 -3.28 -16.24 23.38
CA LYS A 547 -3.64 -17.54 22.81
C LYS A 547 -4.20 -18.46 23.90
N THR A 548 -5.31 -19.13 23.64
CA THR A 548 -5.88 -20.12 24.57
C THR A 548 -5.01 -21.38 24.64
N GLU A 549 -5.13 -22.14 25.74
CA GLU A 549 -4.34 -23.36 25.99
C GLU A 549 -4.58 -24.44 24.93
N ASP A 550 -5.79 -24.52 24.36
CA ASP A 550 -6.19 -25.47 23.32
C ASP A 550 -5.61 -25.17 21.92
N THR A 551 -4.79 -24.13 21.77
CA THR A 551 -4.14 -23.81 20.50
C THR A 551 -3.09 -24.88 20.16
N PRO A 552 -3.22 -25.64 19.05
CA PRO A 552 -2.28 -26.70 18.69
C PRO A 552 -0.85 -26.15 18.53
N LEU A 553 0.17 -26.88 19.01
CA LEU A 553 1.57 -26.51 18.80
C LEU A 553 2.03 -26.69 17.34
N ALA A 554 1.37 -27.58 16.60
CA ALA A 554 1.63 -27.88 15.19
C ALA A 554 0.51 -27.33 14.29
N ILE A 555 0.50 -26.02 14.04
CA ILE A 555 -0.51 -25.35 13.20
C ILE A 555 -0.08 -25.39 11.73
N ARG A 556 -0.93 -25.94 10.86
CA ARG A 556 -0.75 -25.88 9.40
C ARG A 556 -1.44 -24.64 8.84
N ASP A 557 -0.67 -23.65 8.41
CA ASP A 557 -1.17 -22.41 7.77
C ASP A 557 -1.55 -22.60 6.28
N LEU A 558 -1.88 -23.83 5.85
CA LEU A 558 -1.98 -24.22 4.43
C LEU A 558 -3.40 -24.24 3.84
N SER A 559 -4.45 -23.90 4.59
CA SER A 559 -5.76 -23.69 3.97
C SER A 559 -5.67 -22.49 3.02
N ARG A 560 -5.73 -22.79 1.72
CA ARG A 560 -5.89 -21.84 0.63
C ARG A 560 -7.29 -21.21 0.74
N ASP A 561 -7.41 -19.98 0.27
CA ASP A 561 -8.69 -19.30 0.07
C ASP A 561 -9.53 -20.12 -0.93
N ASP A 562 -10.35 -21.04 -0.44
CA ASP A 562 -11.36 -21.67 -1.28
C ASP A 562 -12.43 -20.61 -1.61
N PRO A 563 -12.83 -20.46 -2.88
CA PRO A 563 -13.93 -19.57 -3.23
C PRO A 563 -15.21 -20.04 -2.53
N PRO A 564 -16.13 -19.13 -2.16
CA PRO A 564 -17.39 -19.51 -1.52
C PRO A 564 -18.13 -20.51 -2.42
N ASP A 565 -18.44 -21.67 -1.86
CA ASP A 565 -19.17 -22.75 -2.51
C ASP A 565 -20.42 -22.20 -3.20
N ARG A 566 -20.47 -22.38 -4.52
CA ARG A 566 -21.65 -22.12 -5.33
C ARG A 566 -22.58 -23.33 -5.32
N HIS A 567 -23.10 -23.70 -4.16
CA HIS A 567 -24.23 -24.64 -4.08
C HIS A 567 -25.22 -24.18 -3.03
N GLY A 568 -26.06 -23.21 -3.41
CA GLY A 568 -27.40 -23.14 -2.85
C GLY A 568 -28.24 -24.32 -3.37
N PRO A 569 -29.20 -24.83 -2.59
CA PRO A 569 -30.00 -25.98 -2.99
C PRO A 569 -30.86 -25.66 -4.21
N ASP A 570 -30.87 -26.57 -5.18
CA ASP A 570 -31.80 -26.54 -6.32
C ASP A 570 -33.25 -26.59 -5.79
N PRO A 571 -34.15 -25.73 -6.29
CA PRO A 571 -35.56 -25.84 -5.96
C PRO A 571 -36.19 -26.96 -6.80
N THR A 572 -36.62 -28.04 -6.13
CA THR A 572 -37.74 -28.88 -6.60
C THR A 572 -39.02 -28.45 -5.93
#